data_AF-K9Q2T1-F1
#
_entry.id   AF-K9Q2T1-F1
#
_cell.length_a   1.000
_cell.length_b   1.000
_cell.length_c   1.000
_cell.angle_alpha   90.00
_cell.angle_beta   90.00
_cell.angle_gamma   90.00
#
_symmetry.space_group_name_H-M   'P 1'
#
loop_
_entity.id
_entity.type
_entity.pdbx_description
1 polymer ?
#
loop_
_entity_poly.entity_id
_entity_poly.type
_entity_poly.pdbx_seq_one_letter_code
_entity_poly.pdbx_strand_id
1 'polypeptide(L)'
;MPDGGDIADWVIAKRETIDHAVFFENINRAIAKAFENQIYKEKSKTAQEIVKQNDPEAVVQIEAKTTKPLTKHHPETRTIYGGRKDLNYAQLYEFIQENLASRLSFDLMRRELLIDGEAFHMADELRPWFFSEFGETAKEGDIYKTIVYFAKQNNFDPVLEDLERCHREVKKIPIDNLAARYFGQDPDRFHNDLDKQKASMYNRCIELWLISAVARQYETAGRDGDPHFRGCQADHTLVLQGGQGKGKSTWFGTLCGGYFNESMGDIQANDSKMALHSNWILELAEIDGITSKKAAATLKHFLTIRVDEFRTPYARKNKPHARRSVFCGTVNPSRFLVDDENRRFWVIPVISDAIDIEAIAKERDGIWASAVEAYKNGEKWYPTLEEKKVLRLIADDFAEIDPWQEPIESYLQIHDFVNTREILLTVCKLELKDIAKRDEMRVSKILTRLGWTEEKRVRKNGQSIRVRYQPKSEQLQMEIESDIDTNIISPLSKKVGNNGKSSILQGSQLYQPSDQPAERSVRTNLENPLLEVGTSETIVPQAIQPKCTNLTDNLPVPKHYLNKGFKYGVGQKVIRGSTSEVFTISGFPPPGVQFMRKEYLCVDDHGDSEWIQQKDLFPYNC
;
A
#
# COMPACT_ATOMS: atom_id res chain seq x y z
N MET A 1 13.95 -48.44 -28.01
CA MET A 1 14.23 -49.52 -28.99
C MET A 1 15.54 -49.19 -29.67
N PRO A 2 16.33 -50.17 -30.13
CA PRO A 2 17.19 -49.98 -31.29
C PRO A 2 16.30 -49.79 -32.54
N ASP A 3 16.72 -48.90 -33.43
CA ASP A 3 16.49 -48.98 -34.88
C ASP A 3 15.05 -49.15 -35.39
N GLY A 4 14.21 -48.13 -35.16
CA GLY A 4 13.28 -47.62 -36.17
C GLY A 4 11.99 -48.40 -36.51
N GLY A 5 11.71 -49.55 -35.88
CA GLY A 5 10.46 -50.29 -36.09
C GLY A 5 9.21 -49.60 -35.50
N ASP A 6 8.02 -50.01 -35.97
CA ASP A 6 6.74 -49.54 -35.42
C ASP A 6 6.56 -49.99 -33.96
N ILE A 7 5.99 -49.11 -33.15
CA ILE A 7 5.68 -49.37 -31.74
C ILE A 7 4.60 -50.44 -31.59
N ALA A 8 3.64 -50.52 -32.51
CA ALA A 8 2.58 -51.52 -32.49
C ALA A 8 3.13 -52.96 -32.56
N ASP A 9 4.00 -53.23 -33.53
CA ASP A 9 4.57 -54.57 -33.74
C ASP A 9 5.46 -55.02 -32.58
N TRP A 10 6.25 -54.11 -32.00
CA TRP A 10 7.07 -54.41 -30.82
C TRP A 10 6.22 -54.72 -29.58
N VAL A 11 5.11 -54.00 -29.37
CA VAL A 11 4.17 -54.24 -28.28
C VAL A 11 3.46 -55.60 -28.44
N ILE A 12 3.10 -55.99 -29.67
CA ILE A 12 2.53 -57.30 -29.99
C ILE A 12 3.56 -58.41 -29.70
N ALA A 13 4.80 -58.26 -30.19
CA ALA A 13 5.88 -59.24 -30.02
C ALA A 13 6.35 -59.43 -28.55
N LYS A 14 6.01 -58.52 -27.63
CA LYS A 14 6.37 -58.61 -26.20
C LYS A 14 5.26 -59.11 -25.28
N ARG A 15 4.06 -59.40 -25.82
CA ARG A 15 2.83 -59.56 -25.02
C ARG A 15 2.76 -60.80 -24.14
N GLU A 16 3.58 -61.83 -24.39
CA GLU A 16 3.46 -63.15 -23.74
C GLU A 16 4.39 -63.39 -22.53
N THR A 17 5.31 -62.46 -22.18
CA THR A 17 6.37 -62.74 -21.18
C THR A 17 6.59 -61.67 -20.11
N ILE A 18 5.67 -60.71 -19.92
CA ILE A 18 5.80 -59.62 -18.93
C ILE A 18 4.46 -59.38 -18.22
N ASP A 19 4.51 -59.16 -16.90
CA ASP A 19 3.37 -58.74 -16.07
C ASP A 19 2.71 -57.48 -16.65
N HIS A 20 1.42 -57.58 -16.97
CA HIS A 20 0.66 -56.51 -17.60
C HIS A 20 0.62 -55.21 -16.78
N ALA A 21 0.61 -55.27 -15.44
CA ALA A 21 0.56 -54.07 -14.62
C ALA A 21 1.82 -53.21 -14.81
N VAL A 22 3.00 -53.84 -14.73
CA VAL A 22 4.30 -53.18 -14.94
C VAL A 22 4.49 -52.76 -16.40
N PHE A 23 3.96 -53.52 -17.35
CA PHE A 23 4.02 -53.19 -18.78
C PHE A 23 3.23 -51.90 -19.11
N PHE A 24 1.98 -51.80 -18.66
CA PHE A 24 1.15 -50.61 -18.91
C PHE A 24 1.68 -49.35 -18.21
N GLU A 25 2.21 -49.45 -16.99
CA GLU A 25 2.78 -48.28 -16.31
C GLU A 25 3.99 -47.71 -17.07
N ASN A 26 4.88 -48.57 -17.57
CA ASN A 26 6.04 -48.14 -18.33
C ASN A 26 5.65 -47.56 -19.71
N ILE A 27 4.61 -48.08 -20.37
CA ILE A 27 4.05 -47.47 -21.58
C ILE A 27 3.49 -46.08 -21.29
N ASN A 28 2.72 -45.91 -20.22
CA ASN A 28 2.15 -44.61 -19.86
C ASN A 28 3.24 -43.56 -19.55
N ARG A 29 4.32 -43.94 -18.84
CA ARG A 29 5.49 -43.07 -18.64
C ARG A 29 6.20 -42.74 -19.95
N ALA A 30 6.33 -43.69 -20.88
CA ALA A 30 6.96 -43.47 -22.17
C ALA A 30 6.13 -42.50 -23.06
N ILE A 31 4.80 -42.65 -23.07
CA ILE A 31 3.88 -41.76 -23.79
C ILE A 31 3.93 -40.35 -23.20
N ALA A 32 3.83 -40.20 -21.88
CA ALA A 32 3.93 -38.89 -21.21
C ALA A 32 5.24 -38.17 -21.58
N LYS A 33 6.38 -38.89 -21.53
CA LYS A 33 7.69 -38.35 -21.88
C LYS A 33 7.85 -38.06 -23.37
N ALA A 34 7.13 -38.75 -24.25
CA ALA A 34 7.06 -38.42 -25.67
C ALA A 34 6.29 -37.10 -25.90
N PHE A 35 5.13 -36.93 -25.23
CA PHE A 35 4.35 -35.68 -25.26
C PHE A 35 5.15 -34.49 -24.72
N GLU A 36 5.86 -34.62 -23.60
CA GLU A 36 6.75 -33.56 -23.08
C GLU A 36 7.79 -33.13 -24.14
N ASN A 37 8.46 -34.09 -24.78
CA ASN A 37 9.47 -33.82 -25.81
C ASN A 37 8.87 -33.21 -27.08
N GLN A 38 7.63 -33.55 -27.44
CA GLN A 38 6.93 -32.94 -28.56
C GLN A 38 6.54 -31.49 -28.24
N ILE A 39 5.94 -31.24 -27.07
CA ILE A 39 5.63 -29.88 -26.58
C ILE A 39 6.89 -29.01 -26.51
N TYR A 40 8.03 -29.58 -26.10
CA TYR A 40 9.31 -28.86 -26.06
C TYR A 40 9.83 -28.51 -27.46
N LYS A 41 9.70 -29.41 -28.44
CA LYS A 41 10.06 -29.16 -29.84
C LYS A 41 9.14 -28.13 -30.51
N GLU A 42 7.85 -28.18 -30.23
CA GLU A 42 6.86 -27.22 -30.75
C GLU A 42 7.12 -25.83 -30.16
N LYS A 43 7.30 -25.70 -28.83
CA LYS A 43 7.74 -24.45 -28.19
C LYS A 43 9.06 -23.92 -28.76
N SER A 44 10.03 -24.80 -29.02
CA SER A 44 11.32 -24.41 -29.61
C SER A 44 11.19 -23.91 -31.05
N LYS A 45 10.29 -24.48 -31.86
CA LYS A 45 9.95 -23.93 -33.19
C LYS A 45 9.27 -22.58 -33.09
N THR A 46 8.21 -22.46 -32.29
CA THR A 46 7.47 -21.21 -32.13
C THR A 46 8.38 -20.07 -31.66
N ALA A 47 9.30 -20.35 -30.73
CA ALA A 47 10.31 -19.37 -30.31
C ALA A 47 11.26 -18.96 -31.46
N GLN A 48 11.73 -19.90 -32.29
CA GLN A 48 12.59 -19.61 -33.44
C GLN A 48 11.87 -18.89 -34.60
N GLU A 49 10.54 -19.01 -34.68
CA GLU A 49 9.72 -18.30 -35.67
C GLU A 49 9.38 -16.88 -35.19
N ILE A 50 9.07 -16.68 -33.90
CA ILE A 50 8.91 -15.35 -33.27
C ILE A 50 10.20 -14.52 -33.38
N VAL A 51 11.36 -15.12 -33.10
CA VAL A 51 12.68 -14.46 -33.22
C VAL A 51 13.05 -14.08 -34.66
N LYS A 52 12.32 -14.58 -35.67
CA LYS A 52 12.51 -14.22 -37.08
C LYS A 52 11.54 -13.17 -37.63
N GLN A 53 10.50 -12.80 -36.87
CA GLN A 53 9.50 -11.81 -37.30
C GLN A 53 9.64 -10.46 -36.59
N ASN A 54 10.35 -10.40 -35.46
CA ASN A 54 10.62 -9.15 -34.76
C ASN A 54 11.94 -8.53 -35.23
N ASP A 55 11.85 -7.28 -35.68
CA ASP A 55 13.01 -6.41 -35.93
C ASP A 55 13.81 -6.22 -34.61
N PRO A 56 15.14 -6.40 -34.56
CA PRO A 56 15.90 -6.35 -33.31
C PRO A 56 15.78 -5.04 -32.50
N GLU A 57 15.39 -3.94 -33.13
CA GLU A 57 15.19 -2.64 -32.46
C GLU A 57 13.86 -2.56 -31.66
N ALA A 58 12.94 -3.51 -31.82
CA ALA A 58 11.60 -3.46 -31.22
C ALA A 58 11.52 -3.84 -29.73
N VAL A 59 12.57 -4.42 -29.15
CA VAL A 59 12.65 -4.70 -27.70
C VAL A 59 13.48 -3.63 -27.02
N VAL A 60 12.84 -2.52 -26.67
CA VAL A 60 13.48 -1.43 -25.92
C VAL A 60 13.84 -1.91 -24.51
N GLN A 61 15.10 -2.31 -24.32
CA GLN A 61 15.68 -2.38 -22.99
C GLN A 61 15.73 -0.95 -22.42
N ILE A 62 14.89 -0.69 -21.41
CA ILE A 62 14.86 0.60 -20.70
C ILE A 62 16.02 0.63 -19.71
N GLU A 63 17.21 0.85 -20.26
CA GLU A 63 18.44 1.16 -19.53
C GLU A 63 18.33 2.53 -18.83
N ALA A 64 19.14 2.74 -17.80
CA ALA A 64 19.10 3.91 -16.91
C ALA A 64 19.68 5.18 -17.57
N LYS A 65 19.05 5.64 -18.65
CA LYS A 65 19.46 6.84 -19.41
C LYS A 65 19.15 8.10 -18.60
N THR A 66 20.20 8.68 -18.02
CA THR A 66 20.14 9.97 -17.31
C THR A 66 19.49 11.05 -18.18
N THR A 67 18.63 11.89 -17.57
CA THR A 67 17.92 12.94 -18.32
C THR A 67 18.82 14.13 -18.70
N LYS A 68 20.04 14.19 -18.16
CA LYS A 68 21.07 15.17 -18.55
C LYS A 68 21.88 14.62 -19.72
N PRO A 69 22.04 15.37 -20.84
CA PRO A 69 22.84 14.91 -21.97
C PRO A 69 24.33 14.85 -21.58
N LEU A 70 24.84 13.63 -21.39
CA LEU A 70 26.28 13.39 -21.23
C LEU A 70 27.00 13.75 -22.53
N THR A 71 28.04 14.58 -22.43
CA THR A 71 28.81 15.00 -23.61
C THR A 71 29.78 13.89 -24.01
N LYS A 72 29.41 13.12 -25.04
CA LYS A 72 30.25 12.07 -25.67
C LYS A 72 31.44 12.66 -26.43
N HIS A 73 32.33 13.33 -25.72
CA HIS A 73 33.64 13.74 -26.23
C HIS A 73 34.58 12.54 -26.11
N HIS A 74 34.58 11.68 -27.13
CA HIS A 74 35.64 10.69 -27.28
C HIS A 74 36.96 11.44 -27.52
N PRO A 75 38.06 11.11 -26.80
CA PRO A 75 39.38 11.60 -27.19
C PRO A 75 39.72 11.06 -28.59
N GLU A 76 40.17 11.92 -29.50
CA GLU A 76 40.54 11.50 -30.86
C GLU A 76 41.64 10.43 -30.81
N THR A 77 41.38 9.27 -31.42
CA THR A 77 42.22 8.06 -31.33
C THR A 77 43.68 8.32 -31.73
N ARG A 78 44.62 8.24 -30.79
CA ARG A 78 46.05 8.47 -31.05
C ARG A 78 47.00 7.45 -30.40
N THR A 79 47.56 6.62 -31.26
CA THR A 79 48.95 6.11 -31.22
C THR A 79 49.35 5.26 -29.99
N ILE A 80 49.33 3.94 -30.16
CA ILE A 80 49.73 2.92 -29.16
C ILE A 80 51.28 2.81 -29.03
N TYR A 81 51.98 3.96 -28.95
CA TYR A 81 53.44 4.02 -28.80
C TYR A 81 53.89 5.17 -27.89
N GLY A 82 53.78 4.97 -26.58
CA GLY A 82 54.49 5.80 -25.60
C GLY A 82 53.71 6.16 -24.33
N GLY A 83 53.13 5.20 -23.62
CA GLY A 83 52.68 5.42 -22.23
C GLY A 83 53.87 5.93 -21.39
N ARG A 84 53.71 7.09 -20.75
CA ARG A 84 54.85 7.86 -20.21
C ARG A 84 54.68 8.40 -18.79
N LYS A 85 53.51 8.29 -18.15
CA LYS A 85 53.35 8.63 -16.73
C LYS A 85 52.65 7.51 -15.93
N ASP A 86 53.20 7.25 -14.75
CA ASP A 86 52.42 6.79 -13.60
C ASP A 86 51.99 8.08 -12.87
N LEU A 87 50.74 8.49 -13.10
CA LEU A 87 50.19 9.76 -12.63
C LEU A 87 50.14 9.78 -11.10
N ASN A 88 50.71 10.82 -10.50
CA ASN A 88 50.51 11.06 -9.07
C ASN A 88 49.05 11.50 -8.80
N TYR A 89 48.60 11.46 -7.55
CA TYR A 89 47.20 11.74 -7.20
C TYR A 89 46.65 13.07 -7.72
N ALA A 90 47.45 14.14 -7.74
CA ALA A 90 47.02 15.44 -8.26
C ALA A 90 46.88 15.41 -9.79
N GLN A 91 47.87 14.85 -10.49
CA GLN A 91 47.84 14.68 -11.95
C GLN A 91 46.68 13.78 -12.40
N LEU A 92 46.38 12.73 -11.64
CA LEU A 92 45.26 11.83 -11.87
C LEU A 92 43.90 12.53 -11.65
N TYR A 93 43.82 13.40 -10.64
CA TYR A 93 42.63 14.20 -10.35
C TYR A 93 42.34 15.18 -11.48
N GLU A 94 43.34 15.96 -11.90
CA GLU A 94 43.25 16.89 -13.04
C GLU A 94 42.87 16.14 -14.33
N PHE A 95 43.57 15.03 -14.63
CA PHE A 95 43.31 14.23 -15.83
C PHE A 95 41.87 13.69 -15.89
N ILE A 96 41.35 13.12 -14.79
CA ILE A 96 39.97 12.61 -14.75
C ILE A 96 38.97 13.77 -14.81
N GLN A 97 39.26 14.92 -14.20
CA GLN A 97 38.40 16.10 -14.27
C GLN A 97 38.21 16.59 -15.72
N GLU A 98 39.29 16.60 -16.52
CA GLU A 98 39.27 17.08 -17.90
C GLU A 98 38.71 16.06 -18.90
N ASN A 99 39.07 14.78 -18.76
CA ASN A 99 38.88 13.77 -19.82
C ASN A 99 37.73 12.77 -19.57
N LEU A 100 37.22 12.68 -18.34
CA LEU A 100 36.28 11.62 -17.95
C LEU A 100 35.10 12.14 -17.11
N ALA A 101 35.27 13.16 -16.28
CA ALA A 101 34.25 13.61 -15.31
C ALA A 101 32.91 14.02 -15.95
N SER A 102 32.87 14.47 -17.21
CA SER A 102 31.62 14.77 -17.95
C SER A 102 30.84 13.52 -18.38
N ARG A 103 31.50 12.36 -18.47
CA ARG A 103 30.91 11.04 -18.79
C ARG A 103 30.48 10.28 -17.53
N LEU A 104 30.99 10.66 -16.36
CA LEU A 104 30.72 10.01 -15.07
C LEU A 104 29.41 10.49 -14.45
N SER A 105 28.63 9.53 -13.95
CA SER A 105 27.46 9.78 -13.09
C SER A 105 27.25 8.65 -12.07
N PHE A 106 26.36 8.86 -11.10
CA PHE A 106 26.13 7.89 -10.00
C PHE A 106 24.63 7.70 -9.73
N ASP A 107 24.13 6.48 -9.92
CA ASP A 107 22.74 6.07 -9.65
C ASP A 107 22.52 6.04 -8.13
N LEU A 108 21.71 6.94 -7.58
CA LEU A 108 21.40 6.98 -6.14
C LEU A 108 20.54 5.80 -5.65
N MET A 109 19.80 5.14 -6.54
CA MET A 109 18.95 4.00 -6.24
C MET A 109 19.80 2.73 -6.14
N ARG A 110 20.42 2.30 -7.24
CA ARG A 110 21.30 1.10 -7.26
C ARG A 110 22.61 1.30 -6.52
N ARG A 111 23.06 2.56 -6.37
CA ARG A 111 24.35 2.98 -5.76
C ARG A 111 25.55 2.59 -6.62
N GLU A 112 25.33 2.60 -7.93
CA GLU A 112 26.26 2.17 -8.96
C GLU A 112 26.94 3.35 -9.66
N LEU A 113 28.13 3.08 -10.18
CA LEU A 113 28.93 3.99 -10.99
C LEU A 113 28.54 3.81 -12.47
N LEU A 114 28.27 4.92 -13.14
CA LEU A 114 27.89 4.94 -14.56
C LEU A 114 28.93 5.72 -15.37
N ILE A 115 29.29 5.20 -16.54
CA ILE A 115 30.09 5.89 -17.57
C ILE A 115 29.25 5.94 -18.85
N ASP A 116 29.05 7.13 -19.43
CA ASP A 116 28.23 7.36 -20.62
C ASP A 116 26.75 6.92 -20.51
N GLY A 117 26.30 6.56 -19.31
CA GLY A 117 24.96 6.02 -19.00
C GLY A 117 24.94 4.51 -18.74
N GLU A 118 26.05 3.81 -18.93
CA GLU A 118 26.19 2.35 -18.77
C GLU A 118 26.87 1.97 -17.45
N ALA A 119 26.49 0.84 -16.87
CA ALA A 119 26.93 0.40 -15.54
C ALA A 119 28.37 -0.16 -15.55
N PHE A 120 29.26 0.51 -14.83
CA PHE A 120 30.69 0.25 -14.90
C PHE A 120 31.15 -0.83 -13.91
N HIS A 121 31.14 -2.07 -14.39
CA HIS A 121 31.41 -3.28 -13.60
C HIS A 121 32.86 -3.80 -13.69
N MET A 122 33.87 -2.93 -13.57
CA MET A 122 35.28 -3.36 -13.60
C MET A 122 35.96 -3.22 -12.23
N ALA A 123 35.87 -4.28 -11.42
CA ALA A 123 36.48 -4.34 -10.08
C ALA A 123 37.95 -4.79 -10.11
N ASP A 124 38.27 -5.81 -10.91
CA ASP A 124 39.59 -6.48 -10.92
C ASP A 124 40.47 -6.08 -12.12
N GLU A 125 39.92 -5.34 -13.09
CA GLU A 125 40.60 -4.90 -14.31
C GLU A 125 40.61 -3.37 -14.49
N LEU A 126 40.37 -2.61 -13.42
CA LEU A 126 40.26 -1.14 -13.46
C LEU A 126 41.53 -0.46 -14.00
N ARG A 127 42.72 -0.90 -13.57
CA ARG A 127 43.99 -0.35 -14.06
C ARG A 127 44.29 -0.74 -15.52
N PRO A 128 44.12 -2.01 -15.97
CA PRO A 128 44.11 -2.37 -17.39
C PRO A 128 43.15 -1.53 -18.25
N TRP A 129 41.89 -1.36 -17.81
CA TRP A 129 40.90 -0.55 -18.53
C TRP A 129 41.35 0.90 -18.66
N PHE A 130 41.79 1.54 -17.57
CA PHE A 130 42.24 2.93 -17.59
C PHE A 130 43.43 3.13 -18.55
N PHE A 131 44.36 2.18 -18.61
CA PHE A 131 45.45 2.20 -19.58
C PHE A 131 44.96 1.97 -21.02
N SER A 132 43.95 1.12 -21.25
CA SER A 132 43.40 0.86 -22.58
C SER A 132 42.58 2.02 -23.14
N GLU A 133 41.84 2.74 -22.29
CA GLU A 133 40.99 3.88 -22.65
C GLU A 133 41.82 5.17 -22.83
N PHE A 134 42.85 5.38 -21.99
CA PHE A 134 43.56 6.67 -21.88
C PHE A 134 45.07 6.62 -22.17
N GLY A 135 45.70 5.44 -22.24
CA GLY A 135 47.15 5.28 -22.47
C GLY A 135 48.06 5.68 -21.29
N GLU A 136 47.51 6.23 -20.21
CA GLU A 136 48.24 6.60 -18.99
C GLU A 136 48.04 5.55 -17.88
N THR A 137 48.88 5.60 -16.85
CA THR A 137 48.78 4.68 -15.70
C THR A 137 48.68 5.43 -14.38
N ALA A 138 48.08 4.83 -13.37
CA ALA A 138 48.11 5.31 -11.99
C ALA A 138 47.83 4.16 -11.01
N LYS A 139 47.79 4.44 -9.71
CA LYS A 139 47.37 3.46 -8.69
C LYS A 139 45.87 3.20 -8.76
N GLU A 140 45.51 1.93 -8.91
CA GLU A 140 44.13 1.45 -9.05
C GLU A 140 43.18 1.94 -7.95
N GLY A 141 43.61 1.80 -6.68
CA GLY A 141 42.86 2.30 -5.54
C GLY A 141 42.72 3.82 -5.48
N ASP A 142 43.47 4.59 -6.27
CA ASP A 142 43.31 6.05 -6.40
C ASP A 142 42.48 6.41 -7.64
N ILE A 143 42.61 5.67 -8.75
CA ILE A 143 41.69 5.73 -9.91
C ILE A 143 40.25 5.54 -9.43
N TYR A 144 39.98 4.47 -8.68
CA TYR A 144 38.63 4.16 -8.16
C TYR A 144 38.07 5.30 -7.31
N LYS A 145 38.87 5.86 -6.37
CA LYS A 145 38.44 6.96 -5.50
C LYS A 145 38.08 8.21 -6.31
N THR A 146 38.91 8.57 -7.28
CA THR A 146 38.74 9.80 -8.07
C THR A 146 37.55 9.69 -9.01
N ILE A 147 37.37 8.55 -9.69
CA ILE A 147 36.19 8.28 -10.51
C ILE A 147 34.92 8.31 -9.64
N VAL A 148 34.89 7.61 -8.51
CA VAL A 148 33.74 7.59 -7.59
C VAL A 148 33.48 8.98 -6.95
N TYR A 149 34.49 9.83 -6.81
CA TYR A 149 34.33 11.22 -6.36
C TYR A 149 33.60 12.07 -7.39
N PHE A 150 34.07 12.09 -8.65
CA PHE A 150 33.44 12.90 -9.72
C PHE A 150 32.04 12.38 -10.07
N ALA A 151 31.86 11.07 -10.18
CA ALA A 151 30.56 10.45 -10.36
C ALA A 151 29.54 10.86 -9.30
N LYS A 152 29.97 11.07 -8.04
CA LYS A 152 29.10 11.53 -6.95
C LYS A 152 28.83 13.03 -6.95
N GLN A 153 29.62 13.86 -7.63
CA GLN A 153 29.19 15.22 -7.95
C GLN A 153 28.04 15.18 -8.96
N ASN A 154 28.15 14.29 -9.96
CA ASN A 154 27.14 14.03 -10.98
C ASN A 154 26.17 12.90 -10.58
N ASN A 155 25.76 12.87 -9.30
CA ASN A 155 24.75 11.92 -8.86
C ASN A 155 23.37 12.28 -9.43
N PHE A 156 22.55 11.27 -9.69
CA PHE A 156 21.16 11.45 -10.08
C PHE A 156 20.27 10.33 -9.53
N ASP A 157 18.98 10.55 -9.60
CA ASP A 157 17.99 9.63 -9.06
C ASP A 157 17.07 9.13 -10.18
N PRO A 158 17.30 7.92 -10.72
CA PRO A 158 16.68 7.48 -11.98
C PRO A 158 15.16 7.37 -11.86
N VAL A 159 14.67 6.87 -10.73
CA VAL A 159 13.21 6.70 -10.50
C VAL A 159 12.54 8.06 -10.31
N LEU A 160 13.18 8.99 -9.59
CA LEU A 160 12.62 10.34 -9.43
C LEU A 160 12.66 11.15 -10.73
N GLU A 161 13.79 11.14 -11.46
CA GLU A 161 13.90 11.83 -12.76
C GLU A 161 12.88 11.28 -13.77
N ASP A 162 12.65 9.97 -13.79
CA ASP A 162 11.65 9.34 -14.66
C ASP A 162 10.20 9.68 -14.25
N LEU A 163 9.88 9.71 -12.95
CA LEU A 163 8.60 10.19 -12.45
C LEU A 163 8.35 11.67 -12.78
N GLU A 164 9.38 12.52 -12.68
CA GLU A 164 9.30 13.94 -13.05
C GLU A 164 9.18 14.16 -14.56
N ARG A 165 9.87 13.34 -15.37
CA ARG A 165 9.71 13.27 -16.83
C ARG A 165 8.27 12.91 -17.20
N CYS A 166 7.74 11.80 -16.66
CA CYS A 166 6.35 11.38 -16.89
C CYS A 166 5.37 12.49 -16.54
N HIS A 167 5.49 13.09 -15.35
CA HIS A 167 4.59 14.15 -14.88
C HIS A 167 4.60 15.41 -15.76
N ARG A 168 5.76 15.76 -16.32
CA ARG A 168 6.01 16.97 -17.13
C ARG A 168 5.64 16.81 -18.61
N GLU A 169 5.98 15.67 -19.22
CA GLU A 169 6.00 15.51 -20.68
C GLU A 169 4.87 14.63 -21.21
N VAL A 170 4.31 13.74 -20.38
CA VAL A 170 3.37 12.71 -20.86
C VAL A 170 1.92 13.04 -20.49
N LYS A 171 1.01 12.72 -21.41
CA LYS A 171 -0.43 12.87 -21.18
C LYS A 171 -0.87 11.92 -20.05
N LYS A 172 -1.43 12.51 -19.00
CA LYS A 172 -2.01 11.82 -17.83
C LYS A 172 -3.17 10.91 -18.26
N ILE A 173 -3.23 9.72 -17.69
CA ILE A 173 -4.24 8.67 -17.95
C ILE A 173 -4.99 8.37 -16.64
N PRO A 174 -6.32 8.16 -16.65
CA PRO A 174 -7.07 7.83 -15.44
C PRO A 174 -6.53 6.56 -14.75
N ILE A 175 -6.38 6.62 -13.42
CA ILE A 175 -5.86 5.52 -12.59
C ILE A 175 -6.92 4.93 -11.64
N ASP A 176 -8.10 5.53 -11.63
CA ASP A 176 -9.30 5.22 -10.86
C ASP A 176 -10.09 4.00 -11.36
N ASN A 177 -9.69 3.44 -12.51
CA ASN A 177 -10.38 2.32 -13.19
C ASN A 177 -9.44 1.21 -13.70
N LEU A 178 -8.18 1.16 -13.22
CA LEU A 178 -7.18 0.21 -13.74
C LEU A 178 -7.53 -1.27 -13.50
N ALA A 179 -8.23 -1.61 -12.42
CA ALA A 179 -8.64 -2.99 -12.16
C ALA A 179 -9.78 -3.41 -13.11
N ALA A 180 -10.70 -2.50 -13.43
CA ALA A 180 -11.72 -2.71 -14.46
C ALA A 180 -11.08 -2.96 -15.83
N ARG A 181 -10.12 -2.10 -16.21
CA ARG A 181 -9.46 -2.12 -17.53
C ARG A 181 -8.54 -3.33 -17.74
N TYR A 182 -7.68 -3.67 -16.78
CA TYR A 182 -6.66 -4.71 -16.94
C TYR A 182 -7.04 -6.07 -16.35
N PHE A 183 -7.86 -6.10 -15.29
CA PHE A 183 -8.16 -7.32 -14.54
C PHE A 183 -9.63 -7.77 -14.66
N GLY A 184 -10.48 -6.99 -15.34
CA GLY A 184 -11.91 -7.25 -15.48
C GLY A 184 -12.76 -6.90 -14.25
N GLN A 185 -12.18 -6.20 -13.26
CA GLN A 185 -12.84 -5.78 -12.01
C GLN A 185 -13.62 -4.49 -12.20
N ASP A 186 -14.62 -4.59 -13.07
CA ASP A 186 -15.47 -3.53 -13.58
C ASP A 186 -16.81 -3.55 -12.81
N PRO A 187 -17.10 -2.55 -11.96
CA PRO A 187 -18.28 -2.58 -11.08
C PRO A 187 -19.59 -2.85 -11.81
N ASP A 188 -19.77 -2.31 -13.03
CA ASP A 188 -21.02 -2.44 -13.79
C ASP A 188 -21.28 -3.86 -14.31
N ARG A 189 -20.31 -4.78 -14.18
CA ARG A 189 -20.47 -6.22 -14.49
C ARG A 189 -21.07 -7.04 -13.35
N PHE A 190 -21.10 -6.50 -12.13
CA PHE A 190 -21.56 -7.24 -10.95
C PHE A 190 -23.01 -6.90 -10.61
N HIS A 191 -23.85 -7.91 -10.38
CA HIS A 191 -25.26 -7.70 -10.09
C HIS A 191 -25.53 -7.26 -8.65
N ASN A 192 -24.86 -7.87 -7.66
CA ASN A 192 -25.04 -7.56 -6.24
C ASN A 192 -24.14 -6.40 -5.80
N ASP A 193 -24.61 -5.58 -4.87
CA ASP A 193 -23.93 -4.33 -4.49
C ASP A 193 -22.65 -4.54 -3.67
N LEU A 194 -22.49 -5.70 -3.03
CA LEU A 194 -21.27 -6.05 -2.31
C LEU A 194 -20.11 -6.26 -3.30
N ASP A 195 -20.32 -7.01 -4.38
CA ASP A 195 -19.27 -7.25 -5.36
C ASP A 195 -19.00 -6.00 -6.23
N LYS A 196 -20.00 -5.14 -6.48
CA LYS A 196 -19.77 -3.77 -7.01
C LYS A 196 -18.84 -2.97 -6.09
N GLN A 197 -19.10 -3.00 -4.78
CA GLN A 197 -18.27 -2.31 -3.78
C GLN A 197 -16.85 -2.89 -3.72
N LYS A 198 -16.68 -4.22 -3.84
CA LYS A 198 -15.36 -4.86 -3.96
C LYS A 198 -14.65 -4.44 -5.24
N ALA A 199 -15.32 -4.43 -6.39
CA ALA A 199 -14.76 -3.99 -7.67
C ALA A 199 -14.26 -2.53 -7.60
N SER A 200 -15.06 -1.62 -7.06
CA SER A 200 -14.63 -0.23 -6.82
C SER A 200 -13.42 -0.16 -5.87
N MET A 201 -13.40 -0.99 -4.83
CA MET A 201 -12.27 -1.07 -3.89
C MET A 201 -11.00 -1.63 -4.55
N TYR A 202 -11.10 -2.58 -5.48
CA TYR A 202 -9.93 -3.10 -6.22
C TYR A 202 -9.28 -2.02 -7.07
N ASN A 203 -10.08 -1.20 -7.75
CA ASN A 203 -9.56 -0.05 -8.51
C ASN A 203 -8.84 0.93 -7.55
N ARG A 204 -9.48 1.30 -6.44
CA ARG A 204 -8.91 2.14 -5.39
C ARG A 204 -7.62 1.56 -4.78
N CYS A 205 -7.48 0.24 -4.66
CA CYS A 205 -6.26 -0.40 -4.17
C CYS A 205 -5.05 -0.16 -5.09
N ILE A 206 -5.25 -0.18 -6.41
CA ILE A 206 -4.16 0.10 -7.37
C ILE A 206 -3.74 1.56 -7.27
N GLU A 207 -4.71 2.48 -7.26
CA GLU A 207 -4.51 3.91 -7.11
C GLU A 207 -3.74 4.25 -5.81
N LEU A 208 -4.22 3.78 -4.65
CA LEU A 208 -3.54 3.95 -3.36
C LEU A 208 -2.10 3.41 -3.39
N TRP A 209 -1.88 2.27 -4.05
CA TRP A 209 -0.56 1.65 -4.16
C TRP A 209 0.38 2.45 -5.08
N LEU A 210 -0.10 2.92 -6.23
CA LEU A 210 0.65 3.81 -7.14
C LEU A 210 1.08 5.11 -6.44
N ILE A 211 0.16 5.78 -5.75
CA ILE A 211 0.47 7.01 -4.99
C ILE A 211 1.47 6.68 -3.85
N SER A 212 1.39 5.48 -3.23
CA SER A 212 2.37 5.05 -2.22
C SER A 212 3.78 4.83 -2.80
N ALA A 213 3.86 4.33 -4.04
CA ALA A 213 5.11 4.12 -4.76
C ALA A 213 5.79 5.43 -5.14
N VAL A 214 4.99 6.45 -5.50
CA VAL A 214 5.44 7.83 -5.69
C VAL A 214 5.86 8.48 -4.36
N ALA A 215 5.04 8.38 -3.32
CA ALA A 215 5.31 8.95 -1.99
C ALA A 215 6.61 8.39 -1.39
N ARG A 216 6.92 7.10 -1.63
CA ARG A 216 8.20 6.46 -1.26
C ARG A 216 9.44 7.15 -1.86
N GLN A 217 9.30 7.86 -2.98
CA GLN A 217 10.39 8.57 -3.66
C GLN A 217 10.45 10.06 -3.31
N TYR A 218 9.29 10.71 -3.17
CA TYR A 218 9.21 12.15 -2.88
C TYR A 218 9.28 12.52 -1.40
N GLU A 219 8.78 11.68 -0.49
CA GLU A 219 8.60 12.06 0.92
C GLU A 219 9.94 12.15 1.66
N THR A 220 10.31 13.35 2.10
CA THR A 220 11.56 13.61 2.85
C THR A 220 11.36 13.75 4.36
N ALA A 221 10.12 13.83 4.85
CA ALA A 221 9.82 14.00 6.27
C ALA A 221 10.04 12.72 7.10
N GLY A 222 11.30 12.45 7.48
CA GLY A 222 11.63 11.34 8.40
C GLY A 222 12.87 11.49 9.28
N ARG A 223 13.70 12.51 9.10
CA ARG A 223 14.80 12.89 10.01
C ARG A 223 15.06 14.39 9.99
N ASP A 224 15.10 15.03 11.17
CA ASP A 224 15.82 16.25 11.55
C ASP A 224 16.21 17.30 10.47
N GLY A 225 15.36 17.53 9.47
CA GLY A 225 15.63 18.42 8.34
C GLY A 225 16.66 17.91 7.32
N ASP A 226 16.88 16.60 7.16
CA ASP A 226 17.76 16.05 6.10
C ASP A 226 16.99 15.88 4.77
N PRO A 227 17.24 16.71 3.74
CA PRO A 227 16.52 16.64 2.47
C PRO A 227 16.90 15.41 1.61
N HIS A 228 17.89 14.61 2.03
CA HIS A 228 18.28 13.37 1.35
C HIS A 228 17.62 12.13 1.97
N PHE A 229 16.92 12.27 3.09
CA PHE A 229 16.01 11.24 3.55
C PHE A 229 14.87 11.09 2.53
N ARG A 230 14.54 9.87 2.11
CA ARG A 230 13.42 9.58 1.19
C ARG A 230 12.69 8.31 1.61
N GLY A 231 11.42 8.41 2.00
CA GLY A 231 10.58 7.26 2.31
C GLY A 231 9.52 7.51 3.40
N CYS A 232 8.30 7.02 3.17
CA CYS A 232 7.13 7.24 4.02
C CYS A 232 6.69 5.98 4.80
N GLN A 233 5.45 5.97 5.31
CA GLN A 233 4.73 4.73 5.63
C GLN A 233 4.07 4.20 4.35
N ALA A 234 4.49 3.04 3.89
CA ALA A 234 3.77 2.22 2.92
C ALA A 234 4.03 0.75 3.28
N ASP A 235 3.11 0.15 4.04
CA ASP A 235 3.13 -1.24 4.52
C ASP A 235 1.99 -2.10 3.95
N HIS A 236 1.43 -1.65 2.83
CA HIS A 236 0.46 -2.38 2.02
C HIS A 236 1.15 -3.00 0.79
N THR A 237 0.65 -4.17 0.38
CA THR A 237 1.16 -4.97 -0.75
C THR A 237 0.02 -5.23 -1.71
N LEU A 238 0.15 -4.81 -2.97
CA LEU A 238 -0.81 -5.11 -4.02
C LEU A 238 -0.57 -6.53 -4.54
N VAL A 239 -1.59 -7.41 -4.50
CA VAL A 239 -1.44 -8.83 -4.82
C VAL A 239 -2.41 -9.22 -5.94
N LEU A 240 -1.89 -9.73 -7.06
CA LEU A 240 -2.73 -10.23 -8.16
C LEU A 240 -2.98 -11.74 -8.01
N GLN A 241 -4.24 -12.11 -7.82
CA GLN A 241 -4.70 -13.50 -7.71
C GLN A 241 -5.26 -13.97 -9.05
N GLY A 242 -4.98 -15.21 -9.44
CA GLY A 242 -5.60 -15.82 -10.63
C GLY A 242 -4.74 -16.95 -11.21
N GLY A 243 -5.15 -17.53 -12.33
CA GLY A 243 -4.42 -18.62 -12.97
C GLY A 243 -2.96 -18.31 -13.32
N GLN A 244 -2.16 -19.35 -13.53
CA GLN A 244 -0.84 -19.24 -14.14
C GLN A 244 -0.98 -18.74 -15.60
N GLY A 245 0.01 -18.03 -16.11
CA GLY A 245 0.04 -17.56 -17.51
C GLY A 245 -0.73 -16.26 -17.79
N LYS A 246 -1.55 -15.75 -16.85
CA LYS A 246 -2.34 -14.50 -17.03
C LYS A 246 -1.52 -13.20 -17.18
N GLY A 247 -0.18 -13.24 -17.14
CA GLY A 247 0.69 -12.05 -17.25
C GLY A 247 0.89 -11.26 -15.95
N LYS A 248 0.55 -11.83 -14.78
CA LYS A 248 0.49 -11.12 -13.49
C LYS A 248 1.79 -10.39 -13.10
N SER A 249 2.92 -11.10 -13.05
CA SER A 249 4.24 -10.51 -12.72
C SER A 249 4.73 -9.59 -13.83
N THR A 250 4.44 -9.94 -15.09
CA THR A 250 4.75 -9.13 -16.27
C THR A 250 4.08 -7.76 -16.21
N TRP A 251 2.84 -7.66 -15.71
CA TRP A 251 2.17 -6.37 -15.51
C TRP A 251 2.92 -5.45 -14.53
N PHE A 252 3.40 -6.00 -13.39
CA PHE A 252 4.22 -5.25 -12.44
C PHE A 252 5.57 -4.84 -13.04
N GLY A 253 6.24 -5.74 -13.77
CA GLY A 253 7.50 -5.46 -14.44
C GLY A 253 7.39 -4.41 -15.55
N THR A 254 6.37 -4.49 -16.40
CA THR A 254 6.08 -3.51 -17.44
C THR A 254 5.73 -2.15 -16.86
N LEU A 255 4.93 -2.10 -15.79
CA LEU A 255 4.60 -0.86 -15.09
C LEU A 255 5.84 -0.20 -14.45
N CYS A 256 6.68 -0.98 -13.78
CA CYS A 256 7.87 -0.46 -13.10
C CYS A 256 9.00 -0.05 -14.08
N GLY A 257 9.31 -0.90 -15.06
CA GLY A 257 10.55 -0.83 -15.84
C GLY A 257 11.77 -1.40 -15.07
N GLY A 258 12.98 -0.97 -15.44
CA GLY A 258 14.26 -1.53 -14.98
C GLY A 258 14.64 -1.43 -13.48
N TYR A 259 13.68 -1.10 -12.61
CA TYR A 259 13.82 -1.05 -11.14
C TYR A 259 12.87 -2.04 -10.44
N PHE A 260 12.38 -3.03 -11.18
CA PHE A 260 11.58 -4.15 -10.67
C PHE A 260 12.46 -5.29 -10.18
N ASN A 261 12.04 -5.97 -9.12
CA ASN A 261 12.64 -7.23 -8.66
C ASN A 261 11.58 -8.33 -8.59
N GLU A 262 11.68 -9.33 -9.47
CA GLU A 262 10.70 -10.44 -9.58
C GLU A 262 10.78 -11.47 -8.46
N SER A 263 11.85 -11.48 -7.65
CA SER A 263 12.12 -12.54 -6.68
C SER A 263 12.89 -12.03 -5.47
N MET A 264 12.18 -11.34 -4.57
CA MET A 264 12.72 -11.12 -3.23
C MET A 264 12.78 -12.46 -2.48
N GLY A 265 14.00 -12.98 -2.27
CA GLY A 265 14.29 -14.19 -1.48
C GLY A 265 14.09 -13.99 0.03
N ASP A 266 14.85 -14.71 0.86
CA ASP A 266 14.68 -14.63 2.33
C ASP A 266 14.76 -13.19 2.84
N ILE A 267 13.60 -12.70 3.26
CA ILE A 267 13.33 -11.35 3.76
C ILE A 267 14.22 -10.96 4.94
N GLN A 268 14.78 -11.93 5.69
CA GLN A 268 15.69 -11.66 6.81
C GLN A 268 17.17 -11.54 6.41
N ALA A 269 17.56 -11.96 5.21
CA ALA A 269 18.95 -11.89 4.76
C ALA A 269 19.42 -10.43 4.54
N ASN A 270 20.71 -10.16 4.80
CA ASN A 270 21.27 -8.83 4.55
C ASN A 270 21.35 -8.50 3.05
N ASP A 271 21.52 -9.51 2.19
CA ASP A 271 21.57 -9.32 0.74
C ASP A 271 20.18 -8.93 0.19
N SER A 272 19.11 -9.46 0.79
CA SER A 272 17.73 -9.03 0.54
C SER A 272 17.50 -7.56 0.94
N LYS A 273 18.19 -7.03 1.96
CA LYS A 273 18.20 -5.57 2.22
C LYS A 273 18.94 -4.79 1.15
N MET A 274 20.00 -5.35 0.54
CA MET A 274 20.66 -4.68 -0.58
C MET A 274 19.74 -4.64 -1.81
N ALA A 275 19.08 -5.75 -2.16
CA ALA A 275 18.08 -5.80 -3.23
C ALA A 275 16.89 -4.84 -2.99
N LEU A 276 16.36 -4.81 -1.76
CA LEU A 276 15.30 -3.90 -1.32
C LEU A 276 15.64 -2.42 -1.51
N HIS A 277 16.93 -2.07 -1.43
CA HIS A 277 17.41 -0.70 -1.50
C HIS A 277 17.97 -0.29 -2.86
N SER A 278 18.06 -1.21 -3.82
CA SER A 278 18.42 -0.96 -5.22
C SER A 278 17.23 -1.02 -6.20
N ASN A 279 16.09 -1.55 -5.75
CA ASN A 279 14.87 -1.71 -6.56
C ASN A 279 13.69 -0.91 -5.96
N TRP A 280 12.77 -0.46 -6.81
CA TRP A 280 11.62 0.37 -6.44
C TRP A 280 10.36 -0.45 -6.15
N ILE A 281 10.06 -1.41 -7.02
CA ILE A 281 8.94 -2.34 -6.84
C ILE A 281 9.55 -3.73 -6.69
N LEU A 282 9.21 -4.43 -5.61
CA LEU A 282 9.65 -5.80 -5.37
C LEU A 282 8.43 -6.73 -5.33
N GLU A 283 8.46 -7.79 -6.12
CA GLU A 283 7.55 -8.92 -6.00
C GLU A 283 8.03 -9.81 -4.85
N LEU A 284 7.13 -10.03 -3.89
CA LEU A 284 7.31 -11.06 -2.88
C LEU A 284 6.97 -12.40 -3.54
N ALA A 285 7.98 -13.22 -3.80
CA ALA A 285 7.78 -14.58 -4.26
C ALA A 285 7.05 -15.41 -3.17
N GLU A 286 6.26 -16.39 -3.60
CA GLU A 286 5.65 -17.40 -2.73
C GLU A 286 4.85 -16.85 -1.52
N ILE A 287 4.05 -15.78 -1.70
CA ILE A 287 3.13 -15.30 -0.62
C ILE A 287 2.15 -16.42 -0.20
N ASP A 288 1.74 -17.27 -1.14
CA ASP A 288 0.94 -18.47 -0.92
C ASP A 288 1.70 -19.63 -0.25
N GLY A 289 3.03 -19.58 -0.20
CA GLY A 289 3.87 -20.47 0.61
C GLY A 289 3.87 -20.14 2.11
N ILE A 290 3.32 -18.99 2.54
CA ILE A 290 3.38 -18.47 3.92
C ILE A 290 2.32 -19.15 4.82
N THR A 291 2.39 -20.48 4.90
CA THR A 291 1.48 -21.40 5.61
C THR A 291 1.46 -21.28 7.14
N SER A 292 2.19 -20.34 7.75
CA SER A 292 2.25 -20.20 9.22
C SER A 292 2.06 -18.77 9.71
N LYS A 293 1.25 -18.61 10.78
CA LYS A 293 1.01 -17.32 11.43
C LYS A 293 2.30 -16.64 11.92
N LYS A 294 3.36 -17.41 12.25
CA LYS A 294 4.69 -16.86 12.59
C LYS A 294 5.33 -16.19 11.38
N ALA A 295 5.37 -16.87 10.23
CA ALA A 295 5.93 -16.30 9.00
C ALA A 295 5.09 -15.10 8.50
N ALA A 296 3.76 -15.21 8.56
CA ALA A 296 2.86 -14.09 8.24
C ALA A 296 3.10 -12.87 9.16
N ALA A 297 3.28 -13.08 10.47
CA ALA A 297 3.63 -11.99 11.39
C ALA A 297 5.02 -11.39 11.12
N THR A 298 6.00 -12.22 10.72
CA THR A 298 7.33 -11.77 10.29
C THR A 298 7.27 -10.90 9.03
N LEU A 299 6.55 -11.32 8.00
CA LEU A 299 6.33 -10.50 6.79
C LEU A 299 5.58 -9.21 7.13
N LYS A 300 4.50 -9.27 7.92
CA LYS A 300 3.76 -8.08 8.38
C LYS A 300 4.65 -7.07 9.12
N HIS A 301 5.55 -7.55 9.98
CA HIS A 301 6.54 -6.70 10.65
C HIS A 301 7.51 -6.10 9.64
N PHE A 302 8.08 -6.90 8.74
CA PHE A 302 8.99 -6.45 7.71
C PHE A 302 8.37 -5.37 6.81
N LEU A 303 7.13 -5.54 6.32
CA LEU A 303 6.41 -4.55 5.52
C LEU A 303 6.25 -3.20 6.27
N THR A 304 6.16 -3.23 7.60
CA THR A 304 5.95 -2.05 8.45
C THR A 304 7.22 -1.20 8.63
N ILE A 305 8.41 -1.74 8.36
CA ILE A 305 9.68 -1.03 8.53
C ILE A 305 9.79 0.13 7.52
N ARG A 306 10.21 1.31 8.01
CA ARG A 306 10.48 2.51 7.18
C ARG A 306 11.96 2.76 6.91
N VAL A 307 12.83 2.26 7.78
CA VAL A 307 14.29 2.47 7.75
C VAL A 307 14.97 1.18 8.14
N ASP A 308 15.81 0.63 7.26
CA ASP A 308 16.65 -0.52 7.56
C ASP A 308 18.02 -0.06 8.03
N GLU A 309 18.61 -0.80 8.98
CA GLU A 309 20.03 -0.70 9.28
C GLU A 309 20.77 -1.85 8.61
N PHE A 310 21.75 -1.50 7.77
CA PHE A 310 22.69 -2.43 7.15
C PHE A 310 24.01 -1.73 6.78
N ARG A 311 24.96 -2.49 6.24
CA ARG A 311 26.26 -1.99 5.80
C ARG A 311 26.36 -2.22 4.29
N THR A 312 26.46 -1.14 3.52
CA THR A 312 26.78 -1.25 2.09
C THR A 312 28.19 -1.83 1.89
N PRO A 313 28.49 -2.40 0.71
CA PRO A 313 29.87 -2.62 0.28
C PRO A 313 30.76 -1.41 0.56
N TYR A 314 32.01 -1.67 0.96
CA TYR A 314 33.02 -0.67 1.33
C TYR A 314 32.70 0.28 2.52
N ALA A 315 31.51 0.19 3.14
CA ALA A 315 31.21 0.99 4.34
C ALA A 315 31.91 0.42 5.59
N ARG A 316 32.53 1.32 6.37
CA ARG A 316 33.24 1.01 7.63
C ARG A 316 32.33 0.73 8.83
N LYS A 317 31.06 1.12 8.76
CA LYS A 317 30.02 0.94 9.79
C LYS A 317 28.67 0.74 9.11
N ASN A 318 27.72 0.15 9.81
CA ASN A 318 26.32 0.18 9.41
C ASN A 318 25.84 1.63 9.25
N LYS A 319 24.82 1.82 8.41
CA LYS A 319 24.08 3.07 8.30
C LYS A 319 22.57 2.78 8.26
N PRO A 320 21.75 3.70 8.78
CA PRO A 320 20.32 3.71 8.52
C PRO A 320 20.07 4.12 7.06
N HIS A 321 19.19 3.39 6.38
CA HIS A 321 18.76 3.68 5.02
C HIS A 321 17.23 3.71 4.97
N ALA A 322 16.65 4.81 4.51
CA ALA A 322 15.21 4.94 4.35
C ALA A 322 14.69 4.06 3.21
N ARG A 323 13.54 3.42 3.40
CA ARG A 323 12.91 2.57 2.38
C ARG A 323 12.20 3.42 1.34
N ARG A 324 12.64 3.25 0.11
CA ARG A 324 12.12 3.86 -1.11
C ARG A 324 11.30 2.91 -1.97
N SER A 325 11.14 1.68 -1.50
CA SER A 325 10.50 0.57 -2.19
C SER A 325 9.06 0.33 -1.74
N VAL A 326 8.24 -0.18 -2.66
CA VAL A 326 6.93 -0.78 -2.36
C VAL A 326 6.94 -2.26 -2.75
N PHE A 327 5.96 -2.99 -2.21
CA PHE A 327 5.83 -4.43 -2.40
C PHE A 327 4.61 -4.75 -3.25
N CYS A 328 4.76 -5.75 -4.10
CA CYS A 328 3.69 -6.42 -4.80
C CYS A 328 3.80 -7.93 -4.60
N GLY A 329 2.88 -8.68 -5.20
CA GLY A 329 2.91 -10.13 -5.19
C GLY A 329 1.98 -10.71 -6.24
N THR A 330 2.23 -11.95 -6.62
CA THR A 330 1.27 -12.72 -7.41
C THR A 330 1.03 -14.07 -6.75
N VAL A 331 -0.20 -14.56 -6.86
CA VAL A 331 -0.62 -15.85 -6.27
C VAL A 331 -1.55 -16.59 -7.24
N ASN A 332 -1.53 -17.91 -7.15
CA ASN A 332 -2.41 -18.79 -7.92
C ASN A 332 -3.66 -19.26 -7.14
N PRO A 333 -3.57 -19.76 -5.89
CA PRO A 333 -4.73 -20.29 -5.18
C PRO A 333 -5.75 -19.19 -4.85
N SER A 334 -7.03 -19.58 -4.77
CA SER A 334 -8.14 -18.69 -4.40
C SER A 334 -8.18 -18.38 -2.90
N ARG A 335 -7.53 -19.19 -2.06
CA ARG A 335 -7.38 -18.96 -0.62
C ARG A 335 -5.97 -19.31 -0.17
N PHE A 336 -5.34 -18.42 0.58
CA PHE A 336 -3.94 -18.51 1.05
C PHE A 336 -3.65 -17.63 2.28
N LEU A 337 -4.62 -16.81 2.71
CA LEU A 337 -4.43 -15.84 3.78
C LEU A 337 -4.67 -16.51 5.16
N VAL A 338 -3.58 -16.99 5.78
CA VAL A 338 -3.55 -17.77 7.04
C VAL A 338 -3.98 -17.01 8.31
N ASP A 339 -4.30 -15.71 8.22
CA ASP A 339 -4.44 -14.86 9.41
C ASP A 339 -5.51 -13.77 9.34
N ASP A 340 -6.18 -13.53 10.48
CA ASP A 340 -7.38 -12.69 10.57
C ASP A 340 -7.04 -11.18 10.39
N GLU A 341 -5.78 -10.79 10.55
CA GLU A 341 -5.30 -9.41 10.36
C GLU A 341 -4.59 -9.17 9.01
N ASN A 342 -5.16 -9.65 7.90
CA ASN A 342 -4.51 -9.61 6.58
C ASN A 342 -4.76 -8.35 5.72
N ARG A 343 -5.32 -7.28 6.30
CA ARG A 343 -5.55 -5.93 5.72
C ARG A 343 -4.35 -5.22 5.03
N ARG A 344 -3.16 -5.81 5.06
CA ARG A 344 -1.96 -5.34 4.35
C ARG A 344 -1.89 -5.86 2.92
N PHE A 345 -2.47 -7.03 2.64
CA PHE A 345 -2.51 -7.61 1.30
C PHE A 345 -3.79 -7.14 0.61
N TRP A 346 -3.64 -6.35 -0.44
CA TRP A 346 -4.73 -5.90 -1.30
C TRP A 346 -4.84 -6.87 -2.47
N VAL A 347 -5.58 -7.95 -2.24
CA VAL A 347 -5.74 -9.05 -3.20
C VAL A 347 -6.79 -8.66 -4.23
N ILE A 348 -6.42 -8.68 -5.51
CA ILE A 348 -7.30 -8.40 -6.65
C ILE A 348 -7.33 -9.64 -7.55
N PRO A 349 -8.50 -10.26 -7.80
CA PRO A 349 -8.63 -11.32 -8.78
C PRO A 349 -8.49 -10.79 -10.21
N VAL A 350 -7.67 -11.47 -11.02
CA VAL A 350 -7.55 -11.27 -12.47
C VAL A 350 -8.57 -12.18 -13.15
N ILE A 351 -9.75 -11.61 -13.43
CA ILE A 351 -10.87 -12.32 -14.08
C ILE A 351 -10.58 -12.47 -15.59
N SER A 352 -10.07 -11.41 -16.24
CA SER A 352 -9.62 -11.41 -17.64
C SER A 352 -8.70 -12.60 -17.96
N ASP A 353 -8.87 -13.24 -19.12
CA ASP A 353 -8.12 -14.47 -19.49
C ASP A 353 -6.60 -14.25 -19.54
N ALA A 354 -6.19 -13.10 -20.08
CA ALA A 354 -4.85 -12.55 -20.00
C ALA A 354 -4.92 -11.04 -19.76
N ILE A 355 -3.87 -10.49 -19.15
CA ILE A 355 -3.69 -9.05 -19.00
C ILE A 355 -3.09 -8.49 -20.29
N ASP A 356 -3.61 -7.36 -20.79
CA ASP A 356 -3.04 -6.67 -21.94
C ASP A 356 -1.74 -5.95 -21.58
N ILE A 357 -0.62 -6.65 -21.79
CA ILE A 357 0.74 -6.15 -21.55
C ILE A 357 1.12 -5.04 -22.53
N GLU A 358 0.62 -5.09 -23.77
CA GLU A 358 0.90 -4.05 -24.77
C GLU A 358 0.23 -2.73 -24.41
N ALA A 359 -1.03 -2.76 -23.94
CA ALA A 359 -1.72 -1.57 -23.50
C ALA A 359 -1.02 -0.93 -22.30
N ILE A 360 -0.63 -1.69 -21.26
CA ILE A 360 0.09 -1.06 -20.15
C ILE A 360 1.50 -0.59 -20.54
N ALA A 361 2.22 -1.27 -21.44
CA ALA A 361 3.48 -0.76 -21.97
C ALA A 361 3.33 0.63 -22.62
N LYS A 362 2.24 0.84 -23.36
CA LYS A 362 1.90 2.12 -24.03
C LYS A 362 1.38 3.19 -23.06
N GLU A 363 0.79 2.80 -21.93
CA GLU A 363 0.16 3.71 -20.96
C GLU A 363 0.99 3.99 -19.69
N ARG A 364 2.04 3.19 -19.43
CA ARG A 364 2.86 3.20 -18.21
C ARG A 364 3.25 4.60 -17.74
N ASP A 365 3.79 5.42 -18.65
CA ASP A 365 4.20 6.79 -18.33
C ASP A 365 3.02 7.71 -17.99
N GLY A 366 1.88 7.54 -18.67
CA GLY A 366 0.66 8.31 -18.41
C GLY A 366 -0.03 7.93 -17.09
N ILE A 367 0.10 6.67 -16.68
CA ILE A 367 -0.32 6.16 -15.36
C ILE A 367 0.56 6.77 -14.25
N TRP A 368 1.89 6.75 -14.42
CA TRP A 368 2.79 7.39 -13.45
C TRP A 368 2.65 8.92 -13.41
N ALA A 369 2.41 9.57 -14.56
CA ALA A 369 2.12 10.99 -14.62
C ALA A 369 0.90 11.38 -13.77
N SER A 370 -0.13 10.53 -13.72
CA SER A 370 -1.31 10.72 -12.87
C SER A 370 -1.05 10.39 -11.39
N ALA A 371 -0.27 9.35 -11.09
CA ALA A 371 0.10 9.03 -9.71
C ALA A 371 0.95 10.14 -9.06
N VAL A 372 1.81 10.80 -9.84
CA VAL A 372 2.59 11.97 -9.41
C VAL A 372 1.71 13.21 -9.26
N GLU A 373 0.69 13.38 -10.11
CA GLU A 373 -0.31 14.45 -9.98
C GLU A 373 -1.11 14.30 -8.68
N ALA A 374 -1.68 13.12 -8.43
CA ALA A 374 -2.44 12.80 -7.22
C ALA A 374 -1.61 13.03 -5.94
N TYR A 375 -0.35 12.55 -5.92
CA TYR A 375 0.56 12.81 -4.79
C TYR A 375 0.82 14.31 -4.58
N LYS A 376 1.09 15.07 -5.65
CA LYS A 376 1.34 16.52 -5.57
C LYS A 376 0.10 17.32 -5.14
N ASN A 377 -1.09 16.82 -5.45
CA ASN A 377 -2.37 17.38 -5.00
C ASN A 377 -2.77 16.93 -3.57
N GLY A 378 -1.89 16.22 -2.85
CA GLY A 378 -2.09 15.86 -1.45
C GLY A 378 -2.98 14.65 -1.21
N GLU A 379 -3.20 13.81 -2.23
CA GLU A 379 -4.04 12.63 -2.10
C GLU A 379 -3.44 11.55 -1.20
N LYS A 380 -4.31 10.85 -0.48
CA LYS A 380 -3.94 9.84 0.51
C LYS A 380 -3.58 8.53 -0.19
N TRP A 381 -2.38 8.03 0.04
CA TRP A 381 -1.93 6.69 -0.38
C TRP A 381 -2.25 5.59 0.64
N TYR A 382 -3.16 5.85 1.58
CA TYR A 382 -3.56 4.93 2.63
C TYR A 382 -5.08 4.98 2.85
N PRO A 383 -5.74 3.84 3.11
CA PRO A 383 -7.20 3.77 3.17
C PRO A 383 -7.78 4.45 4.42
N THR A 384 -8.91 5.10 4.25
CA THR A 384 -9.81 5.62 5.29
C THR A 384 -10.41 4.51 6.16
N LEU A 385 -11.20 4.89 7.17
CA LEU A 385 -11.87 3.92 8.05
C LEU A 385 -12.92 3.06 7.30
N GLU A 386 -13.56 3.62 6.27
CA GLU A 386 -14.60 2.94 5.49
C GLU A 386 -14.00 2.00 4.45
N GLU A 387 -12.97 2.43 3.70
CA GLU A 387 -12.16 1.53 2.86
C GLU A 387 -11.61 0.35 3.69
N LYS A 388 -11.16 0.61 4.93
CA LYS A 388 -10.73 -0.43 5.91
C LYS A 388 -11.85 -1.35 6.42
N LYS A 389 -13.13 -1.15 6.07
CA LYS A 389 -14.21 -2.14 6.27
C LYS A 389 -14.29 -3.07 5.06
N VAL A 390 -14.39 -2.52 3.85
CA VAL A 390 -14.45 -3.30 2.59
C VAL A 390 -13.20 -4.17 2.41
N LEU A 391 -12.02 -3.62 2.71
CA LEU A 391 -10.74 -4.35 2.68
C LEU A 391 -10.66 -5.54 3.67
N ARG A 392 -11.52 -5.60 4.70
CA ARG A 392 -11.63 -6.78 5.57
C ARG A 392 -12.50 -7.85 4.91
N LEU A 393 -13.66 -7.48 4.38
CA LEU A 393 -14.53 -8.39 3.63
C LEU A 393 -13.78 -9.05 2.46
N ILE A 394 -12.99 -8.25 1.73
CA ILE A 394 -12.08 -8.74 0.68
C ILE A 394 -11.04 -9.71 1.25
N ALA A 395 -10.39 -9.41 2.37
CA ALA A 395 -9.39 -10.31 2.96
C ALA A 395 -10.02 -11.65 3.43
N ASP A 396 -11.27 -11.64 3.90
CA ASP A 396 -12.01 -12.83 4.33
C ASP A 396 -12.38 -13.76 3.16
N ASP A 397 -12.50 -13.23 1.93
CA ASP A 397 -12.70 -14.00 0.69
C ASP A 397 -11.48 -14.88 0.35
N PHE A 398 -10.25 -14.40 0.58
CA PHE A 398 -9.01 -15.15 0.33
C PHE A 398 -8.41 -15.81 1.59
N ALA A 399 -9.02 -15.58 2.76
CA ALA A 399 -8.66 -16.25 4.00
C ALA A 399 -8.87 -17.76 3.88
N GLU A 400 -7.89 -18.54 4.36
CA GLU A 400 -8.00 -20.01 4.38
C GLU A 400 -9.28 -20.44 5.11
N ILE A 401 -9.89 -21.53 4.64
CA ILE A 401 -11.01 -22.17 5.31
C ILE A 401 -10.43 -23.28 6.18
N ASP A 402 -10.81 -23.27 7.46
CA ASP A 402 -10.39 -24.32 8.39
C ASP A 402 -11.05 -25.65 7.98
N PRO A 403 -10.33 -26.78 7.91
CA PRO A 403 -10.92 -28.09 7.59
C PRO A 403 -12.05 -28.58 8.51
N TRP A 404 -12.27 -27.93 9.66
CA TRP A 404 -13.45 -28.17 10.50
C TRP A 404 -14.63 -27.23 10.21
N GLN A 405 -14.46 -26.17 9.42
CA GLN A 405 -15.49 -25.15 9.18
C GLN A 405 -16.73 -25.73 8.50
N GLU A 406 -16.60 -26.40 7.35
CA GLU A 406 -17.73 -27.00 6.61
C GLU A 406 -18.49 -28.08 7.42
N PRO A 407 -17.81 -29.04 8.09
CA PRO A 407 -18.47 -29.95 9.03
C PRO A 407 -19.18 -29.26 10.19
N ILE A 408 -18.63 -28.16 10.72
CA ILE A 408 -19.25 -27.37 11.79
C ILE A 408 -20.46 -26.61 11.26
N GLU A 409 -20.34 -25.93 10.12
CA GLU A 409 -21.42 -25.19 9.46
C GLU A 409 -22.62 -26.09 9.17
N SER A 410 -22.37 -27.29 8.65
CA SER A 410 -23.38 -28.36 8.49
C SER A 410 -24.07 -28.75 9.80
N TYR A 411 -23.35 -28.72 10.93
CA TYR A 411 -23.91 -28.96 12.26
C TYR A 411 -24.67 -27.74 12.80
N LEU A 412 -24.27 -26.50 12.48
CA LEU A 412 -24.96 -25.28 12.91
C LEU A 412 -26.34 -25.14 12.27
N GLN A 413 -26.51 -25.55 11.01
CA GLN A 413 -27.79 -25.47 10.28
C GLN A 413 -28.96 -26.21 10.95
N ILE A 414 -28.70 -27.15 11.87
CA ILE A 414 -29.72 -28.00 12.51
C ILE A 414 -29.78 -27.86 14.04
N HIS A 415 -29.19 -26.82 14.61
CA HIS A 415 -29.24 -26.53 16.06
C HIS A 415 -29.54 -25.05 16.34
N ASP A 416 -30.37 -24.74 17.33
CA ASP A 416 -30.58 -23.35 17.79
C ASP A 416 -29.41 -22.80 18.63
N PHE A 417 -28.68 -23.70 19.29
CA PHE A 417 -27.57 -23.39 20.19
C PHE A 417 -26.52 -24.50 20.18
N VAL A 418 -25.24 -24.14 20.35
CA VAL A 418 -24.14 -25.12 20.29
C VAL A 418 -23.15 -24.96 21.43
N ASN A 419 -22.56 -26.07 21.86
CA ASN A 419 -21.46 -26.09 22.83
C ASN A 419 -20.15 -26.47 22.12
N THR A 420 -19.07 -25.71 22.37
CA THR A 420 -17.74 -25.93 21.78
C THR A 420 -17.20 -27.35 22.03
N ARG A 421 -17.44 -27.92 23.22
CA ARG A 421 -16.99 -29.27 23.58
C ARG A 421 -17.85 -30.34 22.92
N GLU A 422 -19.15 -30.12 22.79
CA GLU A 422 -20.03 -31.04 22.05
C GLU A 422 -19.62 -31.11 20.57
N ILE A 423 -19.35 -29.97 19.92
CA ILE A 423 -18.79 -29.90 18.56
C ILE A 423 -17.47 -30.67 18.43
N LEU A 424 -16.53 -30.48 19.36
CA LEU A 424 -15.23 -31.17 19.32
C LEU A 424 -15.35 -32.71 19.39
N LEU A 425 -16.34 -33.20 20.13
CA LEU A 425 -16.60 -34.63 20.30
C LEU A 425 -17.40 -35.22 19.11
N THR A 426 -18.44 -34.53 18.64
CA THR A 426 -19.39 -35.07 17.64
C THR A 426 -18.96 -34.78 16.20
N VAL A 427 -18.53 -33.55 15.92
CA VAL A 427 -18.16 -33.09 14.57
C VAL A 427 -16.68 -33.31 14.29
N CYS A 428 -15.80 -32.84 15.20
CA CYS A 428 -14.36 -32.97 15.03
C CYS A 428 -13.82 -34.36 15.42
N LYS A 429 -14.66 -35.22 16.01
CA LYS A 429 -14.39 -36.63 16.37
C LYS A 429 -13.14 -36.82 17.26
N LEU A 430 -12.83 -35.85 18.12
CA LEU A 430 -11.75 -35.96 19.10
C LEU A 430 -12.23 -36.75 20.33
N GLU A 431 -11.32 -37.47 21.00
CA GLU A 431 -11.59 -38.02 22.32
C GLU A 431 -11.37 -36.96 23.42
N LEU A 432 -12.04 -37.15 24.57
CA LEU A 432 -11.94 -36.26 25.75
C LEU A 432 -10.50 -36.04 26.27
N LYS A 433 -9.59 -36.99 25.99
CA LYS A 433 -8.17 -36.95 26.38
C LYS A 433 -7.29 -36.10 25.43
N ASP A 434 -7.72 -35.95 24.19
CA ASP A 434 -6.94 -35.34 23.09
C ASP A 434 -7.36 -33.89 22.82
N ILE A 435 -8.50 -33.44 23.36
CA ILE A 435 -8.94 -32.04 23.30
C ILE A 435 -7.98 -31.16 24.09
N ALA A 436 -7.13 -30.39 23.38
CA ALA A 436 -6.30 -29.36 23.96
C ALA A 436 -6.94 -27.96 23.81
N LYS A 437 -6.44 -26.98 24.56
CA LYS A 437 -7.02 -25.62 24.57
C LYS A 437 -7.00 -24.94 23.20
N ARG A 438 -6.05 -25.31 22.32
CA ARG A 438 -5.98 -24.85 20.93
C ARG A 438 -7.22 -25.24 20.13
N ASP A 439 -7.80 -26.40 20.39
CA ASP A 439 -8.89 -26.98 19.62
C ASP A 439 -10.22 -26.33 20.00
N GLU A 440 -10.42 -26.01 21.29
CA GLU A 440 -11.50 -25.12 21.74
C GLU A 440 -11.40 -23.72 21.11
N MET A 441 -10.18 -23.14 21.02
CA MET A 441 -9.98 -21.83 20.40
C MET A 441 -10.23 -21.87 18.88
N ARG A 442 -9.88 -22.97 18.21
CA ARG A 442 -10.12 -23.21 16.78
C ARG A 442 -11.63 -23.24 16.48
N VAL A 443 -12.40 -24.05 17.21
CA VAL A 443 -13.86 -24.06 17.09
C VAL A 443 -14.48 -22.71 17.49
N SER A 444 -13.98 -22.06 18.55
CA SER A 444 -14.44 -20.71 18.92
C SER A 444 -14.24 -19.68 17.81
N LYS A 445 -13.14 -19.75 17.03
CA LYS A 445 -12.90 -18.87 15.87
C LYS A 445 -13.86 -19.17 14.73
N ILE A 446 -14.06 -20.45 14.39
CA ILE A 446 -15.00 -20.88 13.34
C ILE A 446 -16.41 -20.38 13.65
N LEU A 447 -16.89 -20.58 14.88
CA LEU A 447 -18.18 -20.06 15.33
C LEU A 447 -18.27 -18.54 15.15
N THR A 448 -17.26 -17.79 15.62
CA THR A 448 -17.23 -16.33 15.45
C THR A 448 -17.22 -15.88 13.98
N ARG A 449 -16.51 -16.57 13.08
CA ARG A 449 -16.50 -16.29 11.62
C ARG A 449 -17.86 -16.53 10.99
N LEU A 450 -18.58 -17.57 11.41
CA LEU A 450 -19.94 -17.90 10.97
C LEU A 450 -21.02 -17.04 11.67
N GLY A 451 -20.63 -16.00 12.42
CA GLY A 451 -21.55 -15.09 13.13
C GLY A 451 -22.01 -15.57 14.51
N TRP A 452 -21.71 -16.81 14.89
CA TRP A 452 -22.09 -17.42 16.18
C TRP A 452 -21.26 -16.86 17.34
N THR A 453 -21.76 -15.75 17.90
CA THR A 453 -21.04 -14.83 18.78
C THR A 453 -21.71 -14.60 20.14
N GLU A 454 -23.03 -14.72 20.23
CA GLU A 454 -23.74 -14.58 21.51
C GLU A 454 -23.46 -15.77 22.44
N GLU A 455 -23.08 -15.52 23.70
CA GLU A 455 -22.83 -16.55 24.71
C GLU A 455 -23.82 -16.46 25.88
N LYS A 456 -24.54 -17.55 26.15
CA LYS A 456 -25.46 -17.67 27.30
C LYS A 456 -25.20 -18.97 28.07
N ARG A 457 -25.81 -19.11 29.24
CA ARG A 457 -25.78 -20.37 30.02
C ARG A 457 -27.14 -21.06 29.96
N VAL A 458 -27.13 -22.34 29.61
CA VAL A 458 -28.32 -23.22 29.56
C VAL A 458 -28.15 -24.35 30.57
N ARG A 459 -29.26 -24.83 31.14
CA ARG A 459 -29.27 -26.07 31.94
C ARG A 459 -29.54 -27.27 31.03
N LYS A 460 -28.56 -28.19 30.93
CA LYS A 460 -28.67 -29.46 30.19
C LYS A 460 -28.30 -30.59 31.17
N ASN A 461 -29.17 -31.59 31.32
CA ASN A 461 -29.01 -32.70 32.27
C ASN A 461 -28.64 -32.25 33.71
N GLY A 462 -29.31 -31.20 34.20
CA GLY A 462 -29.07 -30.61 35.53
C GLY A 462 -27.82 -29.72 35.66
N GLN A 463 -26.88 -29.77 34.71
CA GLN A 463 -25.65 -28.97 34.72
C GLN A 463 -25.80 -27.66 33.93
N SER A 464 -25.12 -26.60 34.37
CA SER A 464 -25.09 -25.31 33.66
C SER A 464 -23.94 -25.28 32.66
N ILE A 465 -24.26 -25.41 31.38
CA ILE A 465 -23.29 -25.34 30.28
C ILE A 465 -23.30 -23.95 29.63
N ARG A 466 -22.14 -23.50 29.15
CA ARG A 466 -22.00 -22.31 28.30
C ARG A 466 -22.25 -22.73 26.85
N VAL A 467 -23.11 -22.00 26.13
CA VAL A 467 -23.46 -22.30 24.73
C VAL A 467 -23.47 -21.02 23.91
N ARG A 468 -23.26 -21.15 22.61
CA ARG A 468 -23.36 -20.07 21.64
C ARG A 468 -24.62 -20.13 20.80
N TYR A 469 -25.04 -18.95 20.35
CA TYR A 469 -26.14 -18.72 19.42
C TYR A 469 -25.62 -17.86 18.26
N GLN A 470 -26.26 -17.97 17.10
CA GLN A 470 -26.26 -16.89 16.13
C GLN A 470 -27.12 -15.74 16.70
N PRO A 471 -26.66 -14.47 16.63
CA PRO A 471 -27.54 -13.32 16.87
C PRO A 471 -28.74 -13.40 15.93
N LYS A 472 -29.95 -13.16 16.44
CA LYS A 472 -31.11 -13.03 15.56
C LYS A 472 -30.97 -11.77 14.73
N SER A 473 -30.84 -11.93 13.41
CA SER A 473 -31.04 -10.83 12.47
C SER A 473 -32.50 -10.37 12.55
N GLU A 474 -32.72 -9.10 12.88
CA GLU A 474 -34.07 -8.51 13.01
C GLU A 474 -34.85 -8.50 11.67
N GLN A 475 -34.19 -8.82 10.56
CA GLN A 475 -34.76 -8.89 9.21
C GLN A 475 -35.79 -10.02 9.02
N LEU A 476 -35.88 -11.00 9.94
CA LEU A 476 -36.82 -12.13 9.85
C LEU A 476 -38.18 -11.89 10.56
N GLN A 477 -38.62 -10.63 10.68
CA GLN A 477 -39.96 -10.27 11.20
C GLN A 477 -40.87 -9.58 10.18
N MET A 478 -40.40 -9.21 8.98
CA MET A 478 -41.24 -8.50 7.99
C MET A 478 -41.87 -9.41 6.92
N GLU A 479 -41.47 -10.68 6.81
CA GLU A 479 -42.01 -11.64 5.82
C GLU A 479 -43.11 -12.57 6.38
N ILE A 480 -43.51 -12.40 7.65
CA ILE A 480 -44.54 -13.25 8.30
C ILE A 480 -45.91 -12.56 8.33
N GLU A 481 -45.98 -11.23 8.12
CA GLU A 481 -47.24 -10.48 8.08
C GLU A 481 -47.83 -10.30 6.66
N SER A 482 -47.13 -10.71 5.60
CA SER A 482 -47.64 -10.66 4.22
C SER A 482 -48.54 -11.85 3.84
N ASP A 483 -48.28 -13.02 4.40
CA ASP A 483 -48.76 -14.31 3.87
C ASP A 483 -49.99 -14.88 4.62
N ILE A 484 -50.88 -13.99 5.06
CA ILE A 484 -52.23 -14.35 5.54
C ILE A 484 -53.32 -13.64 4.71
N ASP A 485 -53.23 -13.77 3.38
CA ASP A 485 -54.33 -13.41 2.47
C ASP A 485 -54.87 -14.67 1.75
N THR A 486 -55.71 -15.42 2.45
CA THR A 486 -56.57 -16.46 1.86
C THR A 486 -58.02 -16.20 2.23
N ASN A 487 -58.77 -15.74 1.23
CA ASN A 487 -60.16 -15.33 1.34
C ASN A 487 -61.15 -16.52 1.32
N ILE A 488 -62.45 -16.21 1.51
CA ILE A 488 -63.64 -17.10 1.34
C ILE A 488 -63.80 -18.12 2.48
N ILE A 489 -64.75 -17.97 3.41
CA ILE A 489 -66.20 -18.26 3.26
C ILE A 489 -67.03 -17.34 4.17
N SER A 490 -68.23 -16.92 3.72
CA SER A 490 -69.27 -16.29 4.56
C SER A 490 -70.44 -17.28 4.80
N PRO A 491 -71.14 -17.21 5.95
CA PRO A 491 -72.50 -16.63 5.87
C PRO A 491 -73.08 -15.96 7.16
N LEU A 492 -73.94 -14.97 6.94
CA LEU A 492 -75.22 -14.67 7.62
C LEU A 492 -75.36 -14.83 9.17
N SER A 493 -75.31 -13.70 9.86
CA SER A 493 -76.26 -13.22 10.91
C SER A 493 -76.62 -14.07 12.15
N LYS A 494 -76.50 -13.46 13.34
CA LYS A 494 -77.63 -13.14 14.25
C LYS A 494 -77.24 -12.24 15.43
N LYS A 495 -78.24 -11.71 16.14
CA LYS A 495 -78.13 -10.76 17.27
C LYS A 495 -77.94 -11.46 18.63
N VAL A 496 -77.26 -10.78 19.58
CA VAL A 496 -77.40 -10.72 21.06
C VAL A 496 -76.02 -10.31 21.64
N GLY A 497 -75.85 -9.49 22.69
CA GLY A 497 -76.79 -8.68 23.47
C GLY A 497 -76.30 -8.40 24.92
N ASN A 498 -76.49 -7.16 25.43
CA ASN A 498 -76.37 -6.67 26.83
C ASN A 498 -75.01 -6.42 27.54
N ASN A 499 -74.71 -5.11 27.70
CA ASN A 499 -74.62 -4.33 28.97
C ASN A 499 -73.41 -4.37 29.96
N GLY A 500 -72.93 -3.16 30.29
CA GLY A 500 -72.16 -2.78 31.52
C GLY A 500 -71.00 -1.79 31.23
N LYS A 501 -71.15 -0.44 31.29
CA LYS A 501 -71.08 0.48 32.47
C LYS A 501 -69.82 0.29 33.34
N SER A 502 -69.01 1.29 33.73
CA SER A 502 -68.93 2.77 33.56
C SER A 502 -67.46 3.21 33.89
N SER A 503 -66.89 4.44 33.79
CA SER A 503 -67.26 5.88 33.70
C SER A 503 -66.12 6.63 32.92
N ILE A 504 -66.24 7.83 32.32
CA ILE A 504 -66.47 9.23 32.80
C ILE A 504 -65.39 9.67 33.84
N LEU A 505 -64.48 10.63 33.54
CA LEU A 505 -64.69 12.08 33.43
C LEU A 505 -63.90 12.80 32.29
N GLN A 506 -64.16 14.10 32.07
CA GLN A 506 -63.65 14.94 30.97
C GLN A 506 -62.99 16.25 31.47
N GLY A 507 -62.21 16.90 30.58
CA GLY A 507 -61.93 18.35 30.60
C GLY A 507 -60.50 18.76 30.98
N SER A 508 -59.93 19.87 30.45
CA SER A 508 -60.37 20.70 29.31
C SER A 508 -59.21 21.56 28.74
N GLN A 509 -59.38 22.00 27.50
CA GLN A 509 -58.68 23.11 26.82
C GLN A 509 -58.75 24.45 27.61
N LEU A 510 -57.98 25.54 27.37
CA LEU A 510 -57.18 26.03 26.21
C LEU A 510 -56.12 27.10 26.65
N TYR A 511 -55.24 27.51 25.71
CA TYR A 511 -54.47 28.79 25.62
C TYR A 511 -53.13 29.03 26.36
N GLN A 512 -52.26 29.83 25.71
CA GLN A 512 -51.01 30.45 26.21
C GLN A 512 -51.21 31.99 26.34
N PRO A 513 -50.27 32.77 26.93
CA PRO A 513 -49.22 33.41 26.12
C PRO A 513 -47.84 33.54 26.83
N SER A 514 -46.92 34.28 26.23
CA SER A 514 -45.58 34.63 26.74
C SER A 514 -45.58 35.82 27.72
N ASP A 515 -44.47 36.04 28.44
CA ASP A 515 -43.61 37.26 28.36
C ASP A 515 -42.52 37.30 29.46
N GLN A 516 -41.49 38.15 29.28
CA GLN A 516 -40.46 38.50 30.28
C GLN A 516 -40.82 39.82 31.01
N PRO A 517 -40.17 40.20 32.14
CA PRO A 517 -39.16 41.29 32.03
C PRO A 517 -38.05 41.42 33.11
N ALA A 518 -36.92 42.04 32.69
CA ALA A 518 -36.11 43.12 33.30
C ALA A 518 -35.48 43.07 34.74
N GLU A 519 -34.12 43.09 34.74
CA GLU A 519 -33.17 44.07 35.36
C GLU A 519 -33.25 44.67 36.79
N ARG A 520 -32.06 44.94 37.37
CA ARG A 520 -31.75 46.16 38.15
C ARG A 520 -30.25 46.53 38.18
N SER A 521 -29.91 47.77 38.56
CA SER A 521 -28.69 48.49 38.13
C SER A 521 -27.92 49.30 39.21
N VAL A 522 -26.62 49.56 38.96
CA VAL A 522 -25.78 50.71 39.44
C VAL A 522 -24.64 50.88 38.39
N ARG A 523 -24.42 51.98 37.62
CA ARG A 523 -23.93 53.36 37.91
C ARG A 523 -22.48 53.43 38.46
N THR A 524 -21.60 54.38 38.09
CA THR A 524 -21.70 55.73 37.44
C THR A 524 -20.37 56.16 36.79
N ASN A 525 -20.45 57.03 35.76
CA ASN A 525 -19.47 58.09 35.38
C ASN A 525 -18.06 57.65 34.89
N LEU A 526 -17.29 58.36 34.05
CA LEU A 526 -17.43 59.52 33.11
C LEU A 526 -16.21 59.38 32.12
N GLU A 527 -15.98 60.11 31.02
CA GLU A 527 -16.52 61.36 30.46
C GLU A 527 -16.53 61.28 28.90
N ASN A 528 -16.48 62.41 28.17
CA ASN A 528 -16.34 62.50 26.69
C ASN A 528 -15.70 63.86 26.34
N PRO A 529 -14.92 64.04 25.24
CA PRO A 529 -15.48 64.85 24.13
C PRO A 529 -14.88 64.70 22.69
N LEU A 530 -15.76 64.83 21.67
CA LEU A 530 -15.56 65.58 20.39
C LEU A 530 -14.53 65.03 19.34
N LEU A 531 -14.64 65.25 18.00
CA LEU A 531 -15.54 66.02 17.11
C LEU A 531 -15.58 65.43 15.67
N GLU A 532 -16.73 65.56 14.97
CA GLU A 532 -17.02 65.91 13.54
C GLU A 532 -16.03 65.60 12.35
N VAL A 533 -16.41 65.53 11.05
CA VAL A 533 -17.62 65.92 10.26
C VAL A 533 -17.97 64.80 9.23
N GLY A 534 -19.16 64.84 8.60
CA GLY A 534 -19.54 64.05 7.41
C GLY A 534 -18.84 64.45 6.08
N THR A 535 -19.32 64.10 4.87
CA THR A 535 -20.69 63.75 4.45
C THR A 535 -20.77 62.83 3.22
N SER A 536 -21.93 62.16 3.06
CA SER A 536 -22.57 61.59 1.84
C SER A 536 -21.84 61.61 0.48
N GLU A 537 -21.73 60.45 -0.18
CA GLU A 537 -22.53 60.14 -1.38
C GLU A 537 -22.58 58.63 -1.71
N THR A 538 -23.70 58.14 -2.29
CA THR A 538 -23.95 56.72 -2.56
C THR A 538 -23.81 56.34 -4.03
N ILE A 539 -22.84 55.49 -4.35
CA ILE A 539 -22.79 54.72 -5.60
C ILE A 539 -22.38 53.26 -5.32
N VAL A 540 -23.19 52.31 -5.81
CA VAL A 540 -22.97 50.86 -5.82
C VAL A 540 -23.73 50.33 -7.06
N PRO A 541 -23.33 49.24 -7.75
CA PRO A 541 -22.24 48.31 -7.43
C PRO A 541 -21.24 48.00 -8.58
N GLN A 542 -20.06 47.51 -8.21
CA GLN A 542 -19.49 46.29 -8.80
C GLN A 542 -18.36 45.73 -7.92
N ALA A 543 -18.39 44.42 -7.67
CA ALA A 543 -17.51 43.77 -6.68
C ALA A 543 -16.14 43.41 -7.28
N ILE A 544 -15.21 44.36 -7.27
CA ILE A 544 -13.77 44.07 -7.42
C ILE A 544 -13.29 43.43 -6.11
N GLN A 545 -12.76 42.20 -6.18
CA GLN A 545 -12.24 41.52 -4.98
C GLN A 545 -11.01 42.27 -4.41
N PRO A 546 -11.02 42.71 -3.14
CA PRO A 546 -9.82 43.21 -2.49
C PRO A 546 -8.89 42.04 -2.14
N LYS A 547 -7.60 42.19 -2.44
CA LYS A 547 -6.57 41.22 -2.06
C LYS A 547 -6.48 41.14 -0.54
N CYS A 548 -6.53 39.93 0.03
CA CYS A 548 -6.22 39.71 1.44
C CYS A 548 -4.71 39.87 1.71
N THR A 549 -4.25 41.10 1.90
CA THR A 549 -2.97 41.36 2.56
C THR A 549 -3.14 41.21 4.07
N ASN A 550 -2.62 40.12 4.64
CA ASN A 550 -2.11 40.06 6.01
C ASN A 550 -1.31 38.76 6.19
N LEU A 551 -0.06 38.77 5.71
CA LEU A 551 0.97 37.85 6.19
C LEU A 551 1.42 38.33 7.57
N THR A 552 0.83 37.76 8.62
CA THR A 552 1.55 37.64 9.89
C THR A 552 2.52 36.48 9.74
N ASP A 553 3.76 36.77 9.34
CA ASP A 553 4.79 35.75 9.14
C ASP A 553 4.94 34.90 10.41
N ASN A 554 4.80 33.58 10.26
CA ASN A 554 5.00 32.62 11.34
C ASN A 554 6.47 32.63 11.78
N LEU A 555 6.78 33.38 12.85
CA LEU A 555 8.13 33.54 13.35
C LEU A 555 8.60 32.22 13.98
N PRO A 556 9.71 31.62 13.49
CA PRO A 556 10.16 30.32 13.96
C PRO A 556 10.62 30.37 15.42
N VAL A 557 10.47 29.25 16.13
CA VAL A 557 10.84 29.12 17.55
C VAL A 557 12.31 29.51 17.76
N PRO A 558 12.62 30.55 18.56
CA PRO A 558 14.01 30.95 18.79
C PRO A 558 14.81 29.81 19.41
N LYS A 559 16.07 29.63 18.97
CA LYS A 559 16.90 28.46 19.31
C LYS A 559 16.96 28.11 20.80
N HIS A 560 16.90 29.11 21.70
CA HIS A 560 16.91 28.88 23.15
C HIS A 560 15.59 28.33 23.72
N TYR A 561 14.43 28.64 23.13
CA TYR A 561 13.16 27.99 23.43
C TYR A 561 13.07 26.60 22.78
N LEU A 562 13.54 26.47 21.53
CA LEU A 562 13.58 25.19 20.81
C LEU A 562 14.41 24.14 21.57
N ASN A 563 15.60 24.53 22.07
CA ASN A 563 16.47 23.70 22.93
C ASN A 563 15.85 23.35 24.30
N LYS A 564 14.72 23.95 24.67
CA LYS A 564 13.93 23.59 25.86
C LYS A 564 12.66 22.82 25.50
N GLY A 565 12.43 22.52 24.22
CA GLY A 565 11.29 21.76 23.71
C GLY A 565 9.99 22.56 23.73
N PHE A 566 10.05 23.83 23.31
CA PHE A 566 8.93 24.60 22.78
C PHE A 566 8.74 24.24 21.29
N LYS A 567 7.49 24.15 20.82
CA LYS A 567 7.10 23.60 19.51
C LYS A 567 6.52 24.64 18.54
N TYR A 568 5.70 25.55 19.06
CA TYR A 568 4.92 26.52 18.28
C TYR A 568 5.63 27.88 18.20
N GLY A 569 5.56 28.52 17.02
CA GLY A 569 6.13 29.84 16.73
C GLY A 569 5.15 30.98 16.98
N VAL A 570 5.63 32.24 16.98
CA VAL A 570 4.74 33.42 17.10
C VAL A 570 4.03 33.67 15.76
N GLY A 571 2.74 34.02 15.81
CA GLY A 571 1.84 34.10 14.65
C GLY A 571 1.13 32.78 14.34
N GLN A 572 1.56 31.65 14.92
CA GLN A 572 0.97 30.35 14.62
C GLN A 572 -0.42 30.19 15.27
N LYS A 573 -1.42 29.76 14.49
CA LYS A 573 -2.72 29.35 15.04
C LYS A 573 -2.65 27.95 15.66
N VAL A 574 -3.32 27.79 16.80
CA VAL A 574 -3.39 26.58 17.63
C VAL A 574 -4.80 26.38 18.18
N ILE A 575 -5.16 25.13 18.49
CA ILE A 575 -6.44 24.74 19.09
C ILE A 575 -6.19 24.33 20.54
N ARG A 576 -7.01 24.84 21.47
CA ARG A 576 -7.10 24.32 22.85
C ARG A 576 -7.90 23.02 22.86
N GLY A 577 -7.26 21.91 23.17
CA GLY A 577 -7.84 20.56 23.04
C GLY A 577 -9.02 20.23 23.96
N SER A 578 -9.31 21.06 24.98
CA SER A 578 -10.44 20.89 25.90
C SER A 578 -11.72 21.63 25.49
N THR A 579 -11.61 22.66 24.65
CA THR A 579 -12.72 23.57 24.29
C THR A 579 -12.91 23.72 22.78
N SER A 580 -11.93 23.30 21.98
CA SER A 580 -11.81 23.57 20.54
C SER A 580 -11.69 25.06 20.16
N GLU A 581 -11.42 25.92 21.15
CA GLU A 581 -11.12 27.34 20.94
C GLU A 581 -9.83 27.51 20.13
N VAL A 582 -9.83 28.49 19.23
CA VAL A 582 -8.70 28.83 18.36
C VAL A 582 -7.97 30.04 18.93
N PHE A 583 -6.66 29.91 19.07
CA PHE A 583 -5.77 30.99 19.52
C PHE A 583 -4.62 31.19 18.53
N THR A 584 -4.08 32.40 18.50
CA THR A 584 -2.81 32.74 17.85
C THR A 584 -1.73 32.88 18.92
N ILE A 585 -0.57 32.25 18.72
CA ILE A 585 0.58 32.43 19.62
C ILE A 585 1.11 33.86 19.48
N SER A 586 0.96 34.68 20.51
CA SER A 586 1.44 36.07 20.56
C SER A 586 2.86 36.17 21.12
N GLY A 587 3.25 35.31 22.06
CA GLY A 587 4.54 35.43 22.72
C GLY A 587 5.04 34.20 23.49
N PHE A 588 6.34 34.19 23.74
CA PHE A 588 7.03 33.21 24.57
C PHE A 588 7.11 33.65 26.04
N PRO A 589 7.17 32.73 27.00
CA PRO A 589 7.20 33.06 28.42
C PRO A 589 8.55 33.64 28.86
N PRO A 590 8.58 34.69 29.70
CA PRO A 590 9.83 35.14 30.32
C PRO A 590 10.43 34.02 31.21
N PRO A 591 11.76 33.96 31.39
CA PRO A 591 12.41 32.96 32.24
C PRO A 591 11.83 32.97 33.66
N GLY A 592 11.14 31.88 34.04
CA GLY A 592 10.32 31.83 35.25
C GLY A 592 9.40 30.61 35.28
N VAL A 593 8.30 30.71 36.04
CA VAL A 593 7.35 29.60 36.25
C VAL A 593 6.69 29.17 34.93
N GLN A 594 6.24 30.14 34.13
CA GLN A 594 5.62 29.94 32.82
C GLN A 594 6.57 29.24 31.85
N PHE A 595 7.85 29.62 31.85
CA PHE A 595 8.90 28.99 31.06
C PHE A 595 9.10 27.52 31.45
N MET A 596 9.14 27.22 32.75
CA MET A 596 9.29 25.86 33.27
C MET A 596 8.08 24.97 32.97
N ARG A 597 6.87 25.56 32.90
CA ARG A 597 5.62 24.87 32.54
C ARG A 597 5.38 24.77 31.03
N LYS A 598 6.17 25.47 30.22
CA LYS A 598 5.98 25.62 28.76
C LYS A 598 4.62 26.23 28.42
N GLU A 599 4.30 27.33 29.09
CA GLU A 599 3.11 28.14 28.83
C GLU A 599 3.41 29.15 27.72
N TYR A 600 2.46 29.36 26.80
CA TYR A 600 2.52 30.34 25.71
C TYR A 600 1.56 31.49 25.97
N LEU A 601 1.94 32.71 25.62
CA LEU A 601 0.98 33.81 25.54
C LEU A 601 0.18 33.64 24.25
N CYS A 602 -1.09 33.32 24.42
CA CYS A 602 -2.05 33.03 23.36
C CYS A 602 -3.07 34.17 23.31
N VAL A 603 -3.51 34.56 22.12
CA VAL A 603 -4.55 35.59 21.92
C VAL A 603 -5.66 34.99 21.05
N ASP A 604 -6.91 35.16 21.44
CA ASP A 604 -8.06 34.64 20.69
C ASP A 604 -8.45 35.56 19.50
N ASP A 605 -9.52 35.21 18.78
CA ASP A 605 -10.03 36.03 17.67
C ASP A 605 -10.83 37.27 18.16
N HIS A 606 -10.97 37.49 19.47
CA HIS A 606 -11.54 38.70 20.08
C HIS A 606 -10.48 39.70 20.58
N GLY A 607 -9.24 39.24 20.79
CA GLY A 607 -8.10 40.03 21.26
C GLY A 607 -7.74 39.81 22.74
N ASP A 608 -8.43 38.90 23.44
CA ASP A 608 -8.14 38.58 24.83
C ASP A 608 -6.94 37.62 24.94
N SER A 609 -6.07 37.86 25.93
CA SER A 609 -4.77 37.18 26.05
C SER A 609 -4.66 36.26 27.27
N GLU A 610 -4.30 34.99 27.06
CA GLU A 610 -4.20 33.97 28.10
C GLU A 610 -2.86 33.21 28.07
N TRP A 611 -2.43 32.62 29.20
CA TRP A 611 -1.25 31.75 29.28
C TRP A 611 -1.64 30.27 29.23
N ILE A 612 -1.41 29.60 28.11
CA ILE A 612 -1.87 28.22 27.88
C ILE A 612 -0.68 27.25 27.81
N GLN A 613 -0.76 26.11 28.51
CA GLN A 613 0.30 25.09 28.51
C GLN A 613 0.38 24.37 27.16
N GLN A 614 1.60 24.19 26.63
CA GLN A 614 1.86 23.50 25.35
C GLN A 614 1.25 22.09 25.25
N LYS A 615 1.00 21.42 26.38
CA LYS A 615 0.39 20.08 26.41
C LYS A 615 -1.10 20.09 25.99
N ASP A 616 -1.77 21.23 26.17
CA ASP A 616 -3.21 21.43 25.91
C ASP A 616 -3.44 22.11 24.54
N LEU A 617 -2.36 22.46 23.83
CA LEU A 617 -2.36 23.13 22.53
C LEU A 617 -1.98 22.17 21.40
N PHE A 618 -2.80 22.17 20.34
CA PHE A 618 -2.62 21.39 19.12
C PHE A 618 -2.48 22.33 17.91
N PRO A 619 -1.80 21.96 16.81
CA PRO A 619 -1.72 22.81 15.63
C PRO A 619 -3.11 23.04 15.00
N TYR A 620 -3.43 24.27 14.63
CA TYR A 620 -4.62 24.57 13.83
C TYR A 620 -4.32 24.24 12.37
N ASN A 621 -4.84 23.11 11.89
CA ASN A 621 -4.84 22.78 10.47
C ASN A 621 -6.15 23.32 9.87
N CYS A 622 -6.04 24.23 8.89
CA CYS A 622 -7.15 24.68 8.05
C CYS A 622 -7.65 23.56 7.12
#